data_AF-A0AAN7YXQ8-F1
#
_entry.id   AF-A0AAN7YXQ8-F1
#
_cell.length_a   1.000
_cell.length_b   1.000
_cell.length_c   1.000
_cell.angle_alpha   90.00
_cell.angle_beta   90.00
_cell.angle_gamma   90.00
#
_symmetry.space_group_name_H-M   'P 1'
#
loop_
_entity.id
_entity.type
_entity.pdbx_description
1 polymer ?
#
loop_
_entity_poly.entity_id
_entity_poly.type
_entity_poly.pdbx_seq_one_letter_code
_entity_poly.pdbx_strand_id
1 'polypeptide(L)'
;MSNNNNNNSIINEETDRNSNKSTKTKKTTLNVDYDKGILNLEISEGDILKCISGEIEGIRMIKLRMFHDLVIDRSLSELPFQKFYDCYSTLNNNNLNTKSFLSYLYTNVFQTLSERIKSDFQLICQERQISIRLSELERLLREQPTLANDKRAPPPSTINPDEQIMSQIIDLKMTERERLLTIYQNLLNENKKIKRQETDLEKQKTVLVDQINIKIENIKKLVDLSVSLDS
;
A
#
# COMPACT_ATOMS: atom_id res chain seq x y z
N MET A 1 3.92 -5.01 74.71
CA MET A 1 5.00 -5.78 75.35
C MET A 1 5.76 -6.52 74.26
N SER A 2 7.06 -6.26 74.20
CA SER A 2 8.16 -6.98 73.53
C SER A 2 8.06 -7.20 72.01
N ASN A 3 8.84 -6.47 71.20
CA ASN A 3 10.28 -6.68 70.88
C ASN A 3 10.56 -8.09 70.34
N ASN A 4 11.29 -8.33 69.26
CA ASN A 4 12.48 -7.63 68.72
C ASN A 4 12.69 -8.14 67.27
N ASN A 5 12.94 -7.27 66.29
CA ASN A 5 14.27 -6.89 65.73
C ASN A 5 15.04 -7.99 64.97
N ASN A 6 15.22 -7.77 63.66
CA ASN A 6 16.48 -7.37 63.00
C ASN A 6 16.42 -7.81 61.51
N ASN A 7 16.41 -6.89 60.54
CA ASN A 7 17.51 -6.05 60.02
C ASN A 7 18.65 -6.83 59.35
N ASN A 8 18.78 -6.65 58.03
CA ASN A 8 19.93 -6.02 57.35
C ASN A 8 19.59 -5.83 55.86
N SER A 9 19.30 -4.61 55.40
CA SER A 9 20.20 -3.50 54.97
C SER A 9 20.64 -3.66 53.50
N ILE A 10 20.05 -2.91 52.53
CA ILE A 10 20.39 -1.52 52.11
C ILE A 10 21.87 -1.47 51.63
N ILE A 11 22.17 -1.08 50.38
CA ILE A 11 22.43 0.31 49.96
C ILE A 11 22.48 0.43 48.41
N ASN A 12 21.67 1.38 47.91
CA ASN A 12 21.81 2.40 46.84
C ASN A 12 22.23 1.96 45.41
N GLU A 13 21.77 2.58 44.32
CA GLU A 13 21.59 4.02 44.10
C GLU A 13 20.71 4.28 42.85
N GLU A 14 19.97 5.38 42.85
CA GLU A 14 19.20 5.91 41.73
C GLU A 14 20.09 6.16 40.49
N THR A 15 19.55 5.91 39.30
CA THR A 15 19.84 6.77 38.15
C THR A 15 18.75 6.62 37.09
N ASP A 16 18.01 7.71 36.91
CA ASP A 16 17.22 8.01 35.71
C ASP A 16 18.01 7.71 34.43
N ARG A 17 17.56 6.76 33.62
CA ARG A 17 17.80 6.74 32.18
C ARG A 17 16.59 6.26 31.40
N ASN A 18 15.71 7.24 31.18
CA ASN A 18 14.94 7.37 29.96
C ASN A 18 15.84 7.08 28.75
N SER A 19 15.61 5.99 28.02
CA SER A 19 16.28 5.74 26.74
C SER A 19 15.34 5.06 25.76
N ASN A 20 14.63 5.92 25.03
CA ASN A 20 14.33 5.81 23.60
C ASN A 20 14.43 4.41 23.01
N LYS A 21 13.26 3.78 22.86
CA LYS A 21 13.03 2.76 21.83
C LYS A 21 13.13 3.46 20.47
N SER A 22 14.37 3.65 20.00
CA SER A 22 14.68 4.18 18.67
C SER A 22 14.06 3.24 17.65
N THR A 23 12.95 3.67 17.07
CA THR A 23 12.48 3.22 15.77
C THR A 23 13.66 3.36 14.82
N LYS A 24 14.31 2.25 14.50
CA LYS A 24 15.26 2.18 13.38
C LYS A 24 14.46 2.42 12.10
N THR A 25 14.27 3.69 11.75
CA THR A 25 13.99 4.12 10.38
C THR A 25 15.14 3.61 9.53
N LYS A 26 14.86 2.64 8.65
CA LYS A 26 15.84 2.11 7.70
C LYS A 26 16.16 3.23 6.70
N LYS A 27 17.21 3.99 6.99
CA LYS A 27 17.83 4.94 6.07
C LYS A 27 18.60 4.15 5.03
N THR A 28 18.27 4.36 3.75
CA THR A 28 19.02 3.77 2.63
C THR A 28 19.67 4.89 1.85
N THR A 29 20.99 4.99 1.95
CA THR A 29 21.79 5.93 1.15
C THR A 29 22.18 5.21 -0.14
N LEU A 30 21.73 5.70 -1.28
CA LEU A 30 22.17 5.25 -2.60
C LEU A 30 23.20 6.25 -3.12
N ASN A 31 24.48 5.91 -2.93
CA ASN A 31 25.58 6.69 -3.50
C ASN A 31 25.62 6.48 -5.02
N VAL A 32 25.55 7.57 -5.76
CA VAL A 32 25.89 7.60 -7.19
C VAL A 32 26.93 8.69 -7.35
N ASP A 33 28.17 8.30 -7.63
CA ASP A 33 29.27 9.23 -7.90
C ASP A 33 28.96 10.03 -9.16
N TYR A 34 28.95 11.34 -9.01
CA TYR A 34 29.03 12.31 -10.08
C TYR A 34 30.06 13.32 -9.64
N ASP A 35 31.13 13.44 -10.41
CA ASP A 35 32.14 14.50 -10.29
C ASP A 35 31.56 15.91 -10.59
N LYS A 36 30.49 16.34 -9.87
CA LYS A 36 30.13 17.73 -9.52
C LYS A 36 28.65 17.89 -9.07
N GLY A 37 28.24 17.24 -7.98
CA GLY A 37 27.06 17.68 -7.23
C GLY A 37 26.06 16.58 -6.93
N ILE A 38 26.24 15.94 -5.79
CA ILE A 38 25.33 14.92 -5.27
C ILE A 38 24.06 15.62 -4.77
N LEU A 39 22.95 15.43 -5.47
CA LEU A 39 21.61 15.73 -4.97
C LEU A 39 21.21 14.63 -3.97
N ASN A 40 21.67 14.77 -2.73
CA ASN A 40 21.23 13.95 -1.60
C ASN A 40 19.82 14.40 -1.16
N LEU A 41 18.80 14.03 -1.92
CA LEU A 41 17.42 14.20 -1.48
C LEU A 41 16.99 12.93 -0.72
N GLU A 42 17.08 12.97 0.61
CA GLU A 42 16.49 11.95 1.47
C GLU A 42 14.97 12.15 1.51
N ILE A 43 14.21 11.34 0.76
CA ILE A 43 12.74 11.34 0.84
C ILE A 43 12.29 10.34 1.89
N SER A 44 11.64 10.85 2.95
CA SER A 44 11.00 10.06 4.00
C SER A 44 9.77 9.31 3.47
N GLU A 45 9.35 8.20 4.10
CA GLU A 45 8.16 7.44 3.66
C GLU A 45 6.88 8.31 3.58
N GLY A 46 6.74 9.30 4.46
CA GLY A 46 5.62 10.25 4.44
C GLY A 46 5.64 11.20 3.23
N ASP A 47 6.82 11.50 2.69
CA ASP A 47 6.97 12.36 1.52
C ASP A 47 6.76 11.57 0.21
N ILE A 48 6.97 10.25 0.22
CA ILE A 48 6.69 9.37 -0.94
C ILE A 48 5.19 9.38 -1.26
N LEU A 49 4.33 9.29 -0.24
CA LEU A 49 2.88 9.32 -0.43
C LEU A 49 2.41 10.62 -1.08
N LYS A 50 3.00 11.75 -0.66
CA LYS A 50 2.77 13.08 -1.27
C LYS A 50 3.30 13.17 -2.71
N CYS A 51 4.39 12.48 -3.02
CA CYS A 51 4.91 12.40 -4.38
C CYS A 51 4.01 11.57 -5.32
N ILE A 52 3.27 10.60 -4.77
CA ILE A 52 2.34 9.74 -5.51
C ILE A 52 0.97 10.41 -5.66
N SER A 53 0.50 11.16 -4.65
CA SER A 53 -0.70 12.00 -4.78
C SER A 53 -0.49 13.20 -5.72
N GLY A 54 0.76 13.47 -6.11
CA GLY A 54 1.11 14.59 -6.98
C GLY A 54 1.19 15.94 -6.25
N GLU A 55 1.14 15.93 -4.92
CA GLU A 55 1.32 17.13 -4.08
C GLU A 55 2.76 17.66 -4.13
N ILE A 56 3.73 16.76 -4.29
CA ILE A 56 5.16 17.08 -4.34
C ILE A 56 5.79 16.37 -5.55
N GLU A 57 6.83 16.97 -6.12
CA GLU A 57 7.58 16.39 -7.23
C GLU A 57 8.63 15.37 -6.73
N GLY A 58 8.62 14.15 -7.28
CA GLY A 58 9.53 13.08 -6.87
C GLY A 58 10.96 13.23 -7.44
N ILE A 59 11.95 12.56 -6.82
CA ILE A 59 13.38 12.64 -7.21
C ILE A 59 13.59 12.32 -8.69
N ARG A 60 12.93 11.28 -9.20
CA ARG A 60 13.08 10.87 -10.60
C ARG A 60 12.56 11.92 -11.58
N MET A 61 11.48 12.61 -11.22
CA MET A 61 10.93 13.69 -12.03
C MET A 61 11.86 14.92 -12.02
N ILE A 62 12.42 15.26 -10.85
CA ILE A 62 13.45 16.31 -10.73
C ILE A 62 14.64 15.99 -11.62
N LYS A 63 15.16 14.75 -11.57
CA LYS A 63 16.28 14.30 -12.42
C LYS A 63 15.95 14.36 -13.90
N LEU A 64 14.73 13.97 -14.29
CA LEU A 64 14.28 14.04 -15.68
C LEU A 64 14.25 15.49 -16.17
N ARG A 65 13.72 16.41 -15.36
CA ARG A 65 13.68 17.84 -15.68
C ARG A 65 15.10 18.42 -15.83
N MET A 66 15.99 18.12 -14.89
CA MET A 66 17.39 18.55 -14.97
C MET A 66 18.10 18.02 -16.21
N PHE A 67 17.88 16.74 -16.54
CA PHE A 67 18.45 16.14 -17.74
C PHE A 67 17.90 16.79 -19.01
N HIS A 68 16.60 17.05 -19.06
CA HIS A 68 15.95 17.74 -20.17
C HIS A 68 16.52 19.15 -20.37
N ASP A 69 16.66 19.94 -19.31
CA ASP A 69 17.27 21.27 -19.37
C ASP A 69 18.71 21.19 -19.89
N LEU A 70 19.50 20.23 -19.41
CA LEU A 70 20.88 20.02 -19.85
C LEU A 70 20.98 19.65 -21.34
N VAL A 71 20.03 18.84 -21.86
CA VAL A 71 19.97 18.49 -23.28
C VAL A 71 19.63 19.71 -24.13
N ILE A 72 18.70 20.56 -23.70
CA ILE A 72 18.39 21.82 -24.40
C ILE A 72 19.61 22.71 -24.44
N ASP A 73 20.23 22.98 -23.28
CA ASP A 73 21.38 23.88 -23.19
C ASP A 73 22.53 23.39 -24.07
N ARG A 74 22.80 22.08 -24.05
CA ARG A 74 23.81 21.47 -24.92
C ARG A 74 23.46 21.61 -26.39
N SER A 75 22.22 21.30 -26.79
CA SER A 75 21.77 21.36 -28.19
C SER A 75 21.84 22.79 -28.74
N LEU A 76 21.41 23.78 -27.96
CA LEU A 76 21.47 25.19 -28.34
C LEU A 76 22.93 25.69 -28.39
N SER A 77 23.82 25.19 -27.52
CA SER A 77 25.24 25.56 -27.53
C SER A 77 26.02 25.09 -28.76
N GLU A 78 25.53 24.06 -29.48
CA GLU A 78 26.18 23.57 -30.71
C GLU A 78 26.09 24.56 -31.89
N LEU A 79 25.15 25.49 -31.80
CA LEU A 79 24.91 26.55 -32.77
C LEU A 79 25.29 27.92 -32.18
N PRO A 80 26.58 28.18 -31.88
CA PRO A 80 26.99 29.48 -31.35
C PRO A 80 26.70 30.59 -32.38
N PHE A 81 26.54 31.81 -31.87
CA PHE A 81 26.25 32.99 -32.70
C PHE A 81 27.12 33.13 -33.94
N GLN A 82 28.41 32.77 -33.86
CA GLN A 82 29.32 32.82 -35.01
C GLN A 82 28.84 31.94 -36.18
N LYS A 83 28.45 30.69 -35.92
CA LYS A 83 27.93 29.80 -36.96
C LYS A 83 26.63 30.33 -37.56
N PHE A 84 25.76 30.89 -36.72
CA PHE A 84 24.53 31.53 -37.16
C PHE A 84 24.82 32.73 -38.07
N TYR A 85 25.76 33.59 -37.67
CA TYR A 85 26.16 34.77 -38.44
C TYR A 85 26.80 34.41 -39.79
N ASP A 86 27.65 33.38 -39.83
CA ASP A 86 28.32 32.92 -41.05
C ASP A 86 27.32 32.49 -42.14
N CYS A 87 26.15 31.94 -41.75
CA CYS A 87 25.05 31.60 -42.66
C CYS A 87 24.41 32.81 -43.35
N TYR A 88 24.61 34.03 -42.83
CA TYR A 88 24.07 35.29 -43.38
C TYR A 88 25.19 36.21 -43.91
N SER A 89 26.32 35.64 -44.30
CA SER A 89 27.49 36.38 -44.82
C SER A 89 27.17 37.34 -45.97
N THR A 90 26.17 37.05 -46.80
CA THR A 90 25.73 37.89 -47.91
C THR A 90 24.97 39.16 -47.49
N LEU A 91 24.33 39.16 -46.31
CA LEU A 91 23.61 40.32 -45.75
C LEU A 91 24.56 41.39 -45.18
N ASN A 92 25.85 41.05 -45.02
CA ASN A 92 26.82 41.85 -44.29
C ASN A 92 27.46 42.98 -45.13
N ASN A 93 27.36 42.94 -46.46
CA ASN A 93 28.17 43.81 -47.33
C ASN A 93 27.77 45.30 -47.31
N ASN A 94 26.60 45.68 -46.79
CA ASN A 94 26.06 47.04 -46.98
C ASN A 94 25.57 47.77 -45.70
N ASN A 95 25.65 47.20 -44.50
CA ASN A 95 25.13 47.87 -43.29
C ASN A 95 25.88 47.52 -41.99
N LEU A 96 26.41 48.54 -41.29
CA LEU A 96 27.09 48.40 -39.99
C LEU A 96 26.19 47.80 -38.90
N ASN A 97 24.87 47.89 -39.06
CA ASN A 97 23.87 47.44 -38.08
C ASN A 97 23.46 45.97 -38.22
N THR A 98 23.90 45.27 -39.27
CA THR A 98 23.47 43.89 -39.56
C THR A 98 23.92 42.90 -38.48
N LYS A 99 25.14 43.06 -37.94
CA LYS A 99 25.64 42.17 -36.87
C LYS A 99 24.84 42.31 -35.57
N SER A 100 24.52 43.55 -35.17
CA SER A 100 23.71 43.82 -33.97
C SER A 100 22.28 43.31 -34.13
N PHE A 101 21.69 43.49 -35.33
CA PHE A 101 20.37 42.95 -35.65
C PHE A 101 20.35 41.42 -35.63
N LEU A 102 21.32 40.76 -36.26
CA LEU A 102 21.43 39.30 -36.24
C LEU A 102 21.71 38.76 -34.83
N SER A 103 22.48 39.47 -34.01
CA SER A 103 22.70 39.12 -32.61
C SER A 103 21.40 39.20 -31.80
N TYR A 104 20.62 40.26 -32.00
CA TYR A 104 19.30 40.39 -31.37
C TYR A 104 18.36 39.25 -31.81
N LEU A 105 18.33 38.95 -33.11
CA LEU A 105 17.48 37.90 -33.67
C LEU A 105 17.89 36.51 -33.14
N TYR A 106 19.19 36.22 -33.10
CA TYR A 106 19.75 35.01 -32.52
C TYR A 106 19.32 34.84 -31.05
N THR A 107 19.54 35.84 -30.21
CA THR A 107 19.19 35.76 -28.78
C THR A 107 17.69 35.52 -28.59
N ASN A 108 16.83 36.25 -29.30
CA ASN A 108 15.39 36.11 -29.16
C ASN A 108 14.87 34.75 -29.66
N VAL A 109 15.35 34.28 -30.82
CA VAL A 109 14.90 33.00 -31.37
C VAL A 109 15.32 31.84 -30.47
N PHE A 110 16.57 31.82 -30.01
CA PHE A 110 17.07 30.74 -29.16
C PHE A 110 16.43 30.78 -27.75
N GLN A 111 16.22 31.98 -27.19
CA GLN A 111 15.50 32.13 -25.93
C GLN A 111 14.05 31.65 -26.06
N THR A 112 13.33 32.12 -27.07
CA THR A 112 11.92 31.73 -27.32
C THR A 112 11.81 30.24 -27.59
N LEU A 113 12.75 29.66 -28.35
CA LEU A 113 12.78 28.23 -28.61
C LEU A 113 12.99 27.44 -27.33
N SER A 114 13.95 27.84 -26.49
CA SER A 114 14.20 27.21 -25.18
C SER A 114 12.96 27.24 -24.29
N GLU A 115 12.33 28.42 -24.16
CA GLU A 115 11.11 28.60 -23.37
C GLU A 115 9.96 27.73 -23.89
N ARG A 116 9.78 27.67 -25.20
CA ARG A 116 8.70 26.89 -25.82
C ARG A 116 8.91 25.39 -25.65
N ILE A 117 10.12 24.88 -25.86
CA ILE A 117 10.44 23.47 -25.63
C ILE A 117 10.20 23.10 -24.15
N LYS A 118 10.63 23.96 -23.21
CA LYS A 118 10.40 23.75 -21.77
C LYS A 118 8.91 23.75 -21.43
N SER A 119 8.13 24.65 -22.02
CA SER A 119 6.68 24.69 -21.84
C SER A 119 5.99 23.45 -22.39
N ASP A 120 6.35 23.02 -23.61
CA ASP A 120 5.78 21.82 -24.23
C ASP A 120 6.13 20.56 -23.41
N PHE A 121 7.36 20.48 -22.91
CA PHE A 121 7.78 19.41 -22.01
C PHE A 121 6.93 19.37 -20.73
N GLN A 122 6.65 20.51 -20.10
CA GLN A 122 5.78 20.58 -18.92
C GLN A 122 4.35 20.10 -19.23
N LEU A 123 3.79 20.51 -20.37
CA LEU A 123 2.46 20.06 -20.82
C LEU A 123 2.44 18.53 -21.00
N ILE A 124 3.43 17.97 -21.70
CA ILE A 124 3.55 16.51 -21.88
C ILE A 124 3.64 15.79 -20.53
N CYS A 125 4.42 16.34 -19.59
CA CYS A 125 4.57 15.77 -18.26
C CYS A 125 3.26 15.77 -17.46
N GLN A 126 2.46 16.83 -17.60
CA GLN A 126 1.14 16.94 -16.97
C GLN A 126 0.13 15.98 -17.60
N GLU A 127 -0.02 16.00 -18.93
CA GLU A 127 -0.96 15.15 -19.67
C GLU A 127 -0.75 13.66 -19.40
N ARG A 128 0.53 13.24 -19.38
CA ARG A 128 0.89 11.83 -19.17
C ARG A 128 1.07 11.47 -17.69
N GLN A 129 0.86 12.42 -16.78
CA GLN A 129 1.05 12.24 -15.34
C GLN A 129 2.43 11.65 -15.01
N ILE A 130 3.48 12.10 -15.70
CA ILE A 130 4.83 11.51 -15.63
C ILE A 130 5.37 11.54 -14.21
N SER A 131 5.16 12.65 -13.49
CA SER A 131 5.61 12.79 -12.10
C SER A 131 5.06 11.68 -11.21
N ILE A 132 3.75 11.42 -11.29
CA ILE A 132 3.08 10.37 -10.50
C ILE A 132 3.64 8.99 -10.87
N ARG A 133 3.76 8.68 -12.17
CA ARG A 133 4.28 7.39 -12.64
C ARG A 133 5.72 7.13 -12.21
N LEU A 134 6.57 8.16 -12.22
CA LEU A 134 7.95 8.06 -11.76
C LEU A 134 8.04 7.88 -10.24
N SER A 135 7.16 8.52 -9.49
CA SER A 135 7.04 8.32 -8.03
C SER A 135 6.53 6.91 -7.69
N GLU A 136 5.52 6.40 -8.41
CA GLU A 136 5.04 5.02 -8.29
C GLU A 136 6.16 4.01 -8.56
N LEU A 137 6.93 4.22 -9.64
CA LEU A 137 8.08 3.37 -9.97
C LEU A 137 9.13 3.37 -8.86
N GLU A 138 9.42 4.54 -8.28
CA GLU A 138 10.35 4.64 -7.17
C GLU A 138 9.86 3.87 -5.94
N ARG A 139 8.57 3.95 -5.63
CA ARG A 139 7.95 3.16 -4.56
C ARG A 139 8.07 1.66 -4.84
N LEU A 140 7.69 1.20 -6.04
CA LEU A 140 7.76 -0.22 -6.41
C LEU A 140 9.19 -0.76 -6.31
N LEU A 141 10.18 0.02 -6.74
CA LEU A 141 11.58 -0.35 -6.57
C LEU A 141 11.99 -0.42 -5.10
N ARG A 142 11.44 0.45 -4.22
CA ARG A 142 11.68 0.41 -2.77
C ARG A 142 10.96 -0.74 -2.05
N GLU A 143 9.82 -1.17 -2.57
CA GLU A 143 9.01 -2.28 -2.02
C GLU A 143 9.51 -3.66 -2.46
N GLN A 144 10.39 -3.73 -3.47
CA GLN A 144 10.96 -5.00 -3.90
C GLN A 144 11.64 -5.75 -2.73
N PRO A 145 11.36 -7.06 -2.58
CA PRO A 145 11.97 -7.87 -1.55
C PRO A 145 13.49 -7.89 -1.73
N THR A 146 14.20 -7.88 -0.61
CA THR A 146 15.66 -8.01 -0.60
C THR A 146 16.03 -9.49 -0.61
N LEU A 147 16.91 -9.87 -1.53
CA LEU A 147 17.51 -11.19 -1.60
C LEU A 147 18.56 -11.33 -0.49
N ALA A 148 19.01 -12.55 -0.21
CA ALA A 148 20.02 -12.84 0.82
C ALA A 148 21.39 -12.17 0.58
N ASN A 149 21.61 -11.56 -0.59
CA ASN A 149 22.82 -10.82 -0.95
C ASN A 149 22.65 -9.29 -0.85
N ASP A 150 21.64 -8.81 -0.11
CA ASP A 150 21.23 -7.41 0.04
C ASP A 150 20.84 -6.70 -1.28
N LYS A 151 20.79 -7.42 -2.40
CA LYS A 151 20.27 -6.89 -3.67
C LYS A 151 18.75 -7.05 -3.71
N ARG A 152 18.06 -6.09 -4.33
CA ARG A 152 16.62 -6.17 -4.55
C ARG A 152 16.31 -7.23 -5.61
N ALA A 153 15.27 -8.01 -5.39
CA ALA A 153 14.83 -9.03 -6.34
C ALA A 153 14.40 -8.36 -7.65
N PRO A 154 14.89 -8.81 -8.81
CA PRO A 154 14.45 -8.27 -10.08
C PRO A 154 12.95 -8.53 -10.26
N PRO A 155 12.21 -7.63 -10.95
CA PRO A 155 10.83 -7.91 -11.28
C PRO A 155 10.77 -9.16 -12.17
N PRO A 156 9.77 -10.04 -11.99
CA PRO A 156 9.61 -11.20 -12.85
C PRO A 156 9.40 -10.73 -14.30
N SER A 157 10.22 -11.25 -15.22
CA SER A 157 10.23 -10.86 -16.63
C SER A 157 8.96 -11.25 -17.40
N THR A 158 8.24 -12.24 -16.87
CA THR A 158 7.01 -12.79 -17.44
C THR A 158 6.26 -13.49 -16.32
N ILE A 159 5.16 -12.91 -15.87
CA ILE A 159 4.22 -13.61 -14.98
C ILE A 159 3.23 -14.34 -15.87
N ASN A 160 2.99 -15.62 -15.62
CA ASN A 160 1.96 -16.36 -16.33
C ASN A 160 0.60 -15.70 -16.03
N PRO A 161 -0.25 -15.39 -17.03
CA PRO A 161 -1.58 -14.82 -16.79
C PRO A 161 -2.40 -15.61 -15.76
N ASP A 162 -2.28 -16.94 -15.75
CA ASP A 162 -2.97 -17.79 -14.77
C ASP A 162 -2.46 -17.56 -13.34
N GLU A 163 -1.15 -17.33 -13.16
CA GLU A 163 -0.56 -17.02 -11.86
C GLU A 163 -0.98 -15.62 -11.37
N GLN A 164 -1.08 -14.65 -12.28
CA GLN A 164 -1.59 -13.32 -11.97
C GLN A 164 -3.04 -13.38 -11.50
N ILE A 165 -3.89 -14.09 -12.23
CA ILE A 165 -5.30 -14.31 -11.89
C ILE A 165 -5.41 -15.03 -10.55
N MET A 166 -4.63 -16.10 -10.34
CA MET A 166 -4.62 -16.84 -9.07
C MET A 166 -4.20 -15.95 -7.91
N SER A 167 -3.14 -15.14 -8.04
CA SER A 167 -2.69 -14.25 -6.95
C SER A 167 -3.76 -13.24 -6.52
N GLN A 168 -4.62 -12.81 -7.44
CA GLN A 168 -5.71 -11.88 -7.13
C GLN A 168 -6.94 -12.58 -6.54
N ILE A 169 -7.15 -13.85 -6.90
CA ILE A 169 -8.33 -14.61 -6.52
C ILE A 169 -8.13 -15.37 -5.21
N ILE A 170 -6.92 -15.81 -4.90
CA ILE A 170 -6.64 -16.67 -3.73
C ILE A 170 -7.13 -16.03 -2.44
N ASP A 171 -6.78 -14.77 -2.17
CA ASP A 171 -7.18 -14.09 -0.94
C ASP A 171 -8.71 -13.98 -0.82
N LEU A 172 -9.37 -13.60 -1.91
CA LEU A 172 -10.84 -13.54 -1.98
C LEU A 172 -11.50 -14.90 -1.72
N LYS A 173 -10.93 -15.98 -2.28
CA LYS A 173 -11.44 -17.34 -2.09
C LYS A 173 -11.19 -17.83 -0.66
N MET A 174 -10.08 -17.45 -0.04
CA MET A 174 -9.79 -17.78 1.35
C MET A 174 -10.77 -17.08 2.29
N THR A 175 -11.04 -15.79 2.08
CA THR A 175 -12.07 -15.06 2.85
C THR A 175 -13.45 -15.68 2.69
N GLU A 176 -13.86 -16.04 1.47
CA GLU A 176 -15.17 -16.65 1.25
C GLU A 176 -15.26 -18.06 1.87
N ARG A 177 -14.16 -18.83 1.84
CA ARG A 177 -14.07 -20.13 2.50
C ARG A 177 -14.27 -20.00 4.00
N GLU A 178 -13.63 -19.02 4.65
CA GLU A 178 -13.80 -18.76 6.09
C GLU A 178 -15.23 -18.36 6.44
N ARG A 179 -15.85 -17.52 5.61
CA ARG A 179 -17.27 -17.13 5.76
C ARG A 179 -18.19 -18.36 5.69
N LEU A 180 -18.04 -19.19 4.66
CA LEU A 180 -18.84 -20.40 4.49
C LEU A 180 -18.62 -21.41 5.62
N LEU A 181 -17.38 -21.55 6.09
CA LEU A 181 -17.05 -22.44 7.20
C LEU A 181 -17.73 -21.99 8.50
N THR A 182 -17.77 -20.68 8.75
CA THR A 182 -18.49 -20.09 9.90
C THR A 182 -19.99 -20.36 9.82
N ILE A 183 -20.60 -20.14 8.64
CA ILE A 183 -22.02 -20.43 8.40
C ILE A 183 -22.33 -21.91 8.65
N TYR A 184 -21.47 -22.79 8.11
CA TYR A 184 -21.62 -24.23 8.29
C TYR A 184 -21.55 -24.65 9.77
N GLN A 185 -20.59 -24.10 10.54
CA GLN A 185 -20.48 -24.39 11.96
C GLN A 185 -21.70 -23.92 12.76
N ASN A 186 -22.26 -22.75 12.42
CA ASN A 186 -23.48 -22.25 13.04
C ASN A 186 -24.68 -23.18 12.77
N LEU A 187 -24.90 -23.56 11.52
CA LEU A 187 -25.95 -24.51 11.12
C LEU A 187 -25.79 -25.86 11.82
N LEU A 188 -24.56 -26.36 11.94
CA LEU A 188 -24.27 -27.61 12.64
C LEU A 188 -24.66 -27.52 14.12
N ASN A 189 -24.38 -26.39 14.77
CA ASN A 189 -24.72 -26.17 16.17
C ASN A 189 -26.24 -26.02 16.36
N GLU A 190 -26.93 -25.31 15.48
CA GLU A 190 -28.39 -25.23 15.49
C GLU A 190 -29.05 -26.59 15.27
N ASN A 191 -28.57 -27.37 14.31
CA ASN A 191 -29.10 -28.72 14.06
C ASN A 191 -28.92 -29.63 15.28
N LYS A 192 -27.75 -29.58 15.95
CA LYS A 192 -27.52 -30.29 17.21
C LYS A 192 -28.48 -29.84 18.30
N LYS A 193 -28.79 -28.54 18.39
CA LYS A 193 -29.76 -28.00 19.36
C LYS A 193 -31.18 -28.51 19.07
N ILE A 194 -31.60 -28.48 17.81
CA ILE A 194 -32.91 -28.96 17.37
C ILE A 194 -33.06 -30.46 17.66
N LYS A 195 -32.05 -31.27 17.33
CA LYS A 195 -32.07 -32.72 17.64
C LYS A 195 -32.23 -33.01 19.13
N ARG A 196 -31.58 -32.23 20.01
CA ARG A 196 -31.77 -32.37 21.46
C ARG A 196 -33.21 -32.05 21.87
N GLN A 197 -33.76 -30.96 21.36
CA GLN A 197 -35.16 -30.58 21.61
C GLN A 197 -36.14 -31.65 21.12
N GLU A 198 -35.91 -32.21 19.94
CA GLU A 198 -36.72 -33.30 19.39
C GLU A 198 -36.68 -34.54 20.30
N THR A 199 -35.49 -34.94 20.77
CA THR A 199 -35.37 -36.09 21.68
C THR A 199 -36.03 -35.85 23.04
N ASP A 200 -35.99 -34.61 23.56
CA ASP A 200 -36.62 -34.28 24.83
C ASP A 200 -38.16 -34.23 24.69
N LEU A 201 -38.68 -33.68 23.59
CA LEU A 201 -40.11 -33.69 23.28
C LEU A 201 -40.63 -35.11 23.08
N GLU A 202 -39.89 -35.98 22.40
CA GLU A 202 -40.31 -37.38 22.22
C GLU A 202 -40.37 -38.13 23.56
N LYS A 203 -39.41 -37.88 24.47
CA LYS A 203 -39.47 -38.42 25.84
C LYS A 203 -40.67 -37.90 26.63
N GLN A 204 -40.98 -36.60 26.53
CA GLN A 204 -42.14 -36.02 27.21
C GLN A 204 -43.45 -36.63 26.67
N LYS A 205 -43.54 -36.81 25.35
CA LYS A 205 -44.67 -37.47 24.70
C LYS A 205 -44.85 -38.90 25.19
N THR A 206 -43.78 -39.71 25.26
CA THR A 206 -43.88 -41.09 25.78
C THR A 206 -44.36 -41.12 27.22
N VAL A 207 -43.82 -40.24 28.08
CA VAL A 207 -44.26 -40.14 29.50
C VAL A 207 -45.74 -39.76 29.60
N LEU A 208 -46.21 -38.82 28.79
CA LEU A 208 -47.63 -38.42 28.76
C LEU A 208 -48.54 -39.55 28.29
N VAL A 209 -48.14 -40.28 27.23
CA VAL A 209 -48.89 -41.44 26.73
C VAL A 209 -49.00 -42.52 27.81
N ASP A 210 -47.90 -42.82 28.51
CA ASP A 210 -47.90 -43.79 29.61
C ASP A 210 -48.83 -43.36 30.76
N GLN A 211 -48.79 -42.08 31.15
CA GLN A 211 -49.70 -41.54 32.16
C GLN A 211 -51.17 -41.63 31.75
N ILE A 212 -51.49 -41.35 30.48
CA ILE A 212 -52.84 -41.49 29.95
C ILE A 212 -53.29 -42.95 29.98
N ASN A 213 -52.43 -43.89 29.56
CA ASN A 213 -52.72 -45.32 29.59
C ASN A 213 -52.99 -45.82 31.02
N ILE A 214 -52.20 -45.37 31.99
CA ILE A 214 -52.43 -45.67 33.42
C ILE A 214 -53.78 -45.12 33.89
N LYS A 215 -54.15 -43.90 33.49
CA LYS A 215 -55.47 -43.33 33.83
C LYS A 215 -56.61 -44.11 33.18
N ILE A 216 -56.47 -44.52 31.92
CA ILE A 216 -57.46 -45.36 31.22
C ILE A 216 -57.64 -46.69 31.95
N GLU A 217 -56.54 -47.36 32.32
CA GLU A 217 -56.54 -48.60 33.12
C GLU A 217 -57.28 -48.42 34.46
N ASN A 218 -57.00 -47.33 35.17
CA ASN A 218 -57.65 -47.05 36.45
C ASN A 218 -59.15 -46.77 36.29
N ILE A 219 -59.56 -46.05 35.24
CA ILE A 219 -60.97 -45.81 34.94
C ILE A 219 -61.66 -47.12 34.56
N LYS A 220 -61.05 -47.97 33.73
CA LYS A 220 -61.60 -49.29 33.39
C LYS A 220 -61.86 -50.11 34.65
N LYS A 221 -60.88 -50.21 35.56
CA LYS A 221 -61.02 -50.90 36.84
C LYS A 221 -62.17 -50.33 37.68
N LEU A 222 -62.33 -49.01 37.71
CA LEU A 222 -63.41 -48.35 38.44
C LEU A 222 -64.79 -48.67 37.83
N VAL A 223 -64.89 -48.64 36.50
CA VAL A 223 -66.10 -49.01 35.77
C VAL A 223 -66.45 -50.48 36.01
N ASP A 224 -65.48 -51.39 35.89
CA ASP A 224 -65.68 -52.82 36.15
C ASP A 224 -66.16 -53.08 37.58
N LEU A 225 -65.58 -52.36 38.57
CA LEU A 225 -66.06 -52.40 39.96
C LEU A 225 -67.51 -51.91 40.08
N SER A 226 -67.84 -50.79 39.44
CA SER A 226 -69.19 -50.22 39.50
C SER A 226 -70.25 -51.16 38.90
N VAL A 227 -69.93 -51.80 37.77
CA VAL A 227 -70.82 -52.80 37.14
C VAL A 227 -71.00 -54.01 38.05
N SER A 228 -69.96 -54.44 38.75
CA SER A 228 -70.04 -55.54 39.72
C SER A 228 -70.83 -55.23 40.99
N LEU A 229 -71.01 -53.95 41.34
CA LEU A 229 -71.78 -53.48 42.50
C LEU A 229 -73.28 -53.34 42.19
N ASP A 230 -73.64 -53.14 40.93
CA ASP A 230 -75.04 -53.04 40.45
C ASP A 230 -75.61 -54.41 39.97
N SER A 231 -74.79 -55.48 39.99
CA SER A 231 -75.17 -56.87 39.65
C SER A 231 -75.52 -57.69 40.90
#